data_AF-A0A7S0Q875-F1
#
_entry.id   AF-A0A7S0Q875-F1
#
_cell.length_a   1.000
_cell.length_b   1.000
_cell.length_c   1.000
_cell.angle_alpha   90.00
_cell.angle_beta   90.00
_cell.angle_gamma   90.00
#
_symmetry.space_group_name_H-M   'P 1'
#
loop_
_entity.id
_entity.type
_entity.pdbx_description
1 polymer ?
#
loop_
_entity_poly.entity_id
_entity_poly.type
_entity_poly.pdbx_seq_one_letter_code
_entity_poly.pdbx_strand_id
1 'polypeptide(L)'
;HGFRRTQREVVRVVRICDVTLRKRLNEFSDTALGALTTQQLETIDLQNYGEAADPPSYSKNRLLDAQRLRALVAPEQEAARQAREAEIKSLKVADLRLRLIELGHSPTGSKPELFARLVEVTEAEQVALEAEEAHGCQLSYREPEAASAEAGSMLPPPPRPPPDDLDAEVQQALNAQVFVGDGPAVPHGTIGSSGGGGTTSTA
;
A
#
# COMPACT_ATOMS: atom_id res chain seq x y z
N HIS A 1 50.55 -6.58 -4.93
CA HIS A 1 51.72 -7.49 -5.10
C HIS A 1 51.69 -8.38 -6.35
N GLY A 2 50.65 -8.42 -7.20
CA GLY A 2 50.71 -9.08 -8.52
C GLY A 2 50.78 -10.63 -8.55
N PHE A 3 51.04 -11.30 -7.42
CA PHE A 3 51.09 -12.75 -7.34
C PHE A 3 49.75 -13.36 -6.89
N ARG A 4 49.27 -14.36 -7.62
CA ARG A 4 48.08 -15.14 -7.25
C ARG A 4 48.53 -16.42 -6.56
N ARG A 5 47.91 -16.75 -5.43
CA ARG A 5 48.13 -18.00 -4.68
C ARG A 5 46.84 -18.80 -4.63
N THR A 6 46.96 -20.11 -4.63
CA THR A 6 45.82 -20.99 -4.40
C THR A 6 45.61 -21.19 -2.90
N GLN A 7 44.36 -21.41 -2.49
CA GLN A 7 44.04 -21.70 -1.07
C GLN A 7 44.83 -22.91 -0.54
N ARG A 8 45.04 -23.93 -1.40
CA ARG A 8 45.79 -25.15 -1.07
C ARG A 8 47.24 -24.87 -0.68
N GLU A 9 47.92 -23.95 -1.37
CA GLU A 9 49.29 -23.56 -1.03
C GLU A 9 49.36 -22.90 0.34
N VAL A 10 48.44 -21.98 0.62
CA VAL A 10 48.36 -21.26 1.90
C VAL A 10 48.09 -22.22 3.05
N VAL A 11 47.07 -23.07 2.89
CA VAL A 11 46.66 -24.05 3.91
C VAL A 11 47.77 -25.06 4.22
N ARG A 12 48.50 -25.52 3.21
CA ARG A 12 49.63 -26.44 3.40
C ARG A 12 50.72 -25.86 4.31
N VAL A 13 50.97 -24.56 4.23
CA VAL A 13 52.02 -23.88 5.03
C VAL A 13 51.50 -23.52 6.42
N VAL A 14 50.31 -22.91 6.51
CA VAL A 14 49.74 -22.39 7.76
C VAL A 14 49.13 -23.49 8.65
N ARG A 15 48.98 -24.72 8.13
CA ARG A 15 48.47 -25.89 8.87
C ARG A 15 47.09 -25.68 9.49
N ILE A 16 46.19 -25.04 8.74
CA ILE A 16 44.77 -24.87 9.11
C ILE A 16 43.87 -25.71 8.20
N CYS A 17 42.60 -25.89 8.54
CA CYS A 17 41.66 -26.55 7.64
C CYS A 17 41.20 -25.60 6.51
N ASP A 18 40.98 -26.13 5.31
CA ASP A 18 40.41 -25.39 4.17
C ASP A 18 39.10 -24.67 4.52
N VAL A 19 38.24 -25.32 5.30
CA VAL A 19 36.97 -24.75 5.77
C VAL A 19 37.17 -23.53 6.67
N THR A 20 38.24 -23.51 7.47
CA THR A 20 38.54 -22.41 8.39
C THR A 20 39.00 -21.18 7.62
N LEU A 21 39.87 -21.35 6.62
CA LEU A 21 40.31 -20.25 5.75
C LEU A 21 39.12 -19.64 5.00
N ARG A 22 38.28 -20.47 4.37
CA ARG A 22 37.06 -19.99 3.68
C ARG A 22 36.12 -19.24 4.62
N LYS A 23 35.90 -19.77 5.82
CA LYS A 23 35.04 -19.11 6.81
C LYS A 23 35.56 -17.73 7.21
N ARG A 24 36.87 -17.58 7.41
CA ARG A 24 37.49 -16.29 7.75
C ARG A 24 37.45 -15.31 6.57
N LEU A 25 37.65 -15.78 5.34
CA LEU A 25 37.52 -14.94 4.15
C LEU A 25 36.08 -14.44 3.97
N ASN A 26 35.07 -15.28 4.20
CA ASN A 26 33.66 -14.87 4.15
C ASN A 26 33.33 -13.87 5.28
N GLU A 27 33.77 -14.14 6.51
CA GLU A 27 33.57 -13.20 7.62
C GLU A 27 34.26 -11.85 7.35
N PHE A 28 35.41 -11.83 6.67
CA PHE A 28 36.07 -10.60 6.24
C PHE A 28 35.28 -9.87 5.13
N SER A 29 34.73 -10.59 4.15
CA SER A 29 33.93 -9.98 3.08
C SER A 29 32.66 -9.30 3.59
N ASP A 30 32.10 -9.80 4.71
CA ASP A 30 30.91 -9.22 5.34
C ASP A 30 31.22 -7.91 6.10
N THR A 31 32.50 -7.57 6.31
CA THR A 31 32.90 -6.30 6.93
C THR A 31 32.92 -5.16 5.90
N ALA A 32 32.81 -3.92 6.38
CA ALA A 32 32.89 -2.73 5.51
C ALA A 32 34.20 -2.66 4.69
N LEU A 33 35.30 -3.18 5.24
CA LEU A 33 36.59 -3.22 4.54
C LEU A 33 36.62 -4.26 3.41
N GLY A 34 35.81 -5.32 3.50
CA GLY A 34 35.72 -6.37 2.50
C GLY A 34 35.19 -5.89 1.15
N ALA A 35 34.45 -4.79 1.13
CA ALA A 35 33.89 -4.19 -0.08
C ALA A 35 34.87 -3.28 -0.84
N LEU A 36 36.05 -2.99 -0.26
CA LEU A 36 36.99 -2.03 -0.81
C LEU A 36 37.97 -2.66 -1.79
N THR A 37 38.37 -1.86 -2.78
CA THR A 37 39.50 -2.22 -3.64
C THR A 37 40.81 -2.15 -2.86
N THR A 38 41.80 -2.92 -3.29
CA THR A 38 43.13 -2.91 -2.65
C THR A 38 43.75 -1.52 -2.59
N GLN A 39 43.57 -0.71 -3.65
CA GLN A 39 44.08 0.67 -3.69
C GLN A 39 43.45 1.55 -2.62
N GLN A 40 42.14 1.42 -2.40
CA GLN A 40 41.45 2.16 -1.35
C GLN A 40 41.95 1.73 0.03
N LEU A 41 42.07 0.43 0.26
CA LEU A 41 42.53 -0.12 1.55
C LEU A 41 43.93 0.36 1.94
N GLU A 42 44.85 0.53 0.97
CA GLU A 42 46.21 1.04 1.21
C GLU A 42 46.25 2.51 1.66
N THR A 43 45.22 3.29 1.33
CA THR A 43 45.14 4.73 1.64
C THR A 43 44.34 5.05 2.90
N ILE A 44 43.62 4.07 3.44
CA ILE A 44 42.69 4.27 4.54
C ILE A 44 43.40 4.20 5.89
N ASP A 45 43.04 5.12 6.78
CA ASP A 45 43.36 5.01 8.20
C ASP A 45 42.35 4.10 8.91
N LEU A 46 42.78 2.87 9.23
CA LEU A 46 41.94 1.83 9.84
C LEU A 46 41.35 2.25 11.19
N GLN A 47 41.98 3.17 11.92
CA GLN A 47 41.48 3.62 13.23
C GLN A 47 40.27 4.55 13.07
N ASN A 48 40.18 5.25 11.94
CA ASN A 48 39.21 6.31 11.71
C ASN A 48 38.14 5.94 10.66
N TYR A 49 38.32 4.84 9.92
CA TYR A 49 37.46 4.47 8.79
C TYR A 49 36.10 3.89 9.18
N GLY A 50 35.93 3.46 10.42
CA GLY A 50 34.66 2.94 10.91
C GLY A 50 34.79 2.18 12.22
N GLU A 51 33.66 1.75 12.75
CA GLU A 51 33.62 0.91 13.94
C GLU A 51 34.18 -0.48 13.63
N ALA A 52 34.95 -1.03 14.58
CA ALA A 52 35.48 -2.37 14.45
C ALA A 52 34.33 -3.38 14.36
N ALA A 53 34.39 -4.28 13.37
CA ALA A 53 33.38 -5.32 13.23
C ALA A 53 33.36 -6.21 14.48
N ASP A 54 32.17 -6.42 15.03
CA ASP A 54 31.96 -7.27 16.20
C ASP A 54 32.48 -8.71 15.97
N PRO A 55 32.96 -9.39 17.01
CA PRO A 55 33.28 -10.80 16.91
C PRO A 55 32.01 -11.60 16.59
N PRO A 56 32.08 -12.66 15.75
CA PRO A 56 30.89 -13.39 15.30
C PRO A 56 30.13 -14.08 16.44
N SER A 57 30.75 -14.32 17.60
CA SER A 57 30.08 -14.81 18.80
C SER A 57 29.10 -13.78 19.36
N TYR A 58 29.47 -12.49 19.35
CA TYR A 58 28.63 -11.41 19.86
C TYR A 58 27.40 -11.21 18.97
N SER A 59 27.58 -11.05 17.66
CA SER A 59 26.47 -10.85 16.72
C SER A 59 25.51 -12.04 16.70
N LYS A 60 26.04 -13.28 16.79
CA LYS A 60 25.19 -14.49 16.87
C LYS A 60 24.37 -14.54 18.14
N ASN A 61 24.96 -14.22 19.28
CA ASN A 61 24.22 -14.19 20.55
C ASN A 61 23.11 -13.14 20.51
N ARG A 62 23.39 -11.93 20.00
CA ARG A 62 22.36 -10.90 19.81
C ARG A 62 21.23 -11.33 18.89
N LEU A 63 21.54 -12.03 17.80
CA LEU A 63 20.53 -12.57 16.90
C LEU A 63 19.65 -13.62 17.61
N LEU A 64 20.26 -14.53 18.36
CA LEU A 64 19.53 -15.54 19.13
C LEU A 64 18.66 -14.91 20.21
N ASP A 65 19.17 -13.90 20.91
CA ASP A 65 18.41 -13.20 21.95
C ASP A 65 17.23 -12.44 21.35
N ALA A 66 17.42 -11.76 20.21
CA ALA A 66 16.33 -11.12 19.48
C ALA A 66 15.27 -12.14 19.03
N GLN A 67 15.69 -13.32 18.56
CA GLN A 67 14.76 -14.41 18.21
C GLN A 67 14.00 -14.93 19.43
N ARG A 68 14.67 -15.13 20.56
CA ARG A 68 14.03 -15.54 21.83
C ARG A 68 12.99 -14.52 22.29
N LEU A 69 13.34 -13.24 22.28
CA LEU A 69 12.42 -12.16 22.64
C LEU A 69 11.19 -12.13 21.72
N ARG A 70 11.40 -12.28 20.41
CA ARG A 70 10.29 -12.38 19.44
C ARG A 70 9.40 -13.58 19.71
N ALA A 71 9.98 -14.74 20.03
CA ALA A 71 9.22 -15.95 20.34
C ALA A 71 8.36 -15.81 21.61
N LEU A 72 8.81 -15.03 22.60
CA LEU A 72 8.03 -14.74 23.81
C LEU A 72 6.85 -13.79 23.53
N VAL A 73 7.04 -12.81 22.63
CA VAL A 73 6.04 -11.78 22.33
C VAL A 73 5.04 -12.23 21.25
N ALA A 74 5.43 -13.12 20.35
CA ALA A 74 4.58 -13.65 19.28
C ALA A 74 3.21 -14.19 19.76
N PRO A 75 3.11 -15.06 20.78
CA PRO A 75 1.81 -15.60 21.20
C PRO A 75 0.89 -14.52 21.78
N GLU A 76 1.44 -13.55 22.50
CA GLU A 76 0.66 -12.42 23.04
C GLU A 76 0.13 -11.54 21.90
N GLN A 77 0.97 -11.24 20.90
CA GLN A 77 0.56 -10.49 19.72
C GLN A 77 -0.51 -11.24 18.92
N GLU A 78 -0.38 -12.55 18.76
CA GLU A 78 -1.36 -13.39 18.09
C GLU A 78 -2.69 -13.42 18.85
N ALA A 79 -2.67 -13.58 20.17
CA ALA A 79 -3.87 -13.52 21.00
C ALA A 79 -4.55 -12.14 20.92
N ALA A 80 -3.78 -11.05 20.96
CA ALA A 80 -4.31 -9.70 20.81
C ALA A 80 -4.94 -9.47 19.42
N ARG A 81 -4.33 -10.00 18.35
CA ARG A 81 -4.90 -9.97 16.99
C ARG A 81 -6.21 -10.74 16.93
N GLN A 82 -6.25 -11.96 17.47
CA GLN A 82 -7.45 -12.78 17.51
C GLN A 82 -8.59 -12.12 18.30
N ALA A 83 -8.29 -11.51 19.44
CA ALA A 83 -9.26 -10.77 20.24
C ALA A 83 -9.85 -9.59 19.46
N ARG A 84 -9.00 -8.77 18.80
CA ARG A 84 -9.44 -7.65 17.97
C ARG A 84 -10.28 -8.11 16.78
N GLU A 85 -9.91 -9.22 16.14
CA GLU A 85 -10.71 -9.79 15.06
C GLU A 85 -12.06 -10.30 15.54
N ALA A 86 -12.12 -10.92 16.72
CA ALA A 86 -13.37 -11.38 17.31
C ALA A 86 -14.30 -10.21 17.65
N GLU A 87 -13.76 -9.11 18.17
CA GLU A 87 -14.48 -7.87 18.42
C GLU A 87 -15.02 -7.25 17.12
N ILE A 88 -14.21 -7.13 16.07
CA ILE A 88 -14.70 -6.62 14.78
C ILE A 88 -15.79 -7.52 14.21
N LYS A 89 -15.66 -8.85 14.34
CA LYS A 89 -16.69 -9.79 13.89
C LYS A 89 -17.99 -9.62 14.68
N SER A 90 -17.93 -9.40 15.99
CA SER A 90 -19.12 -9.19 16.83
C SER A 90 -19.79 -7.85 16.51
N LEU A 91 -19.01 -6.78 16.35
CA LEU A 91 -19.51 -5.45 15.97
C LEU A 91 -20.22 -5.48 14.62
N LYS A 92 -19.67 -6.17 13.62
CA LYS A 92 -20.34 -6.35 12.32
C LYS A 92 -21.68 -7.06 12.42
N VAL A 93 -21.81 -8.03 13.34
CA VAL A 93 -23.10 -8.70 13.56
C VAL A 93 -24.07 -7.77 14.27
N ALA A 94 -23.61 -7.01 15.27
CA ALA A 94 -24.43 -6.02 15.96
C ALA A 94 -24.95 -4.93 15.00
N ASP A 95 -24.09 -4.45 14.10
CA ASP A 95 -24.41 -3.48 13.06
C ASP A 95 -25.54 -3.99 12.14
N LEU A 96 -25.43 -5.21 11.62
CA LEU A 96 -26.49 -5.85 10.83
C LEU A 96 -27.81 -5.97 11.61
N ARG A 97 -27.74 -6.31 12.90
CA ARG A 97 -28.94 -6.40 13.76
C ARG A 97 -29.61 -5.05 13.94
N LEU A 98 -28.84 -4.00 14.22
CA LEU A 98 -29.37 -2.64 14.36
C LEU A 98 -30.02 -2.19 13.06
N ARG A 99 -29.37 -2.43 11.91
CA ARG A 99 -29.92 -2.08 10.61
C ARG A 99 -31.24 -2.78 10.30
N LEU A 100 -31.36 -4.06 10.63
CA LEU A 100 -32.62 -4.80 10.46
C LEU A 100 -33.73 -4.25 11.36
N ILE A 101 -33.42 -3.85 12.60
CA ILE A 101 -34.39 -3.21 13.50
C ILE A 101 -34.90 -1.89 12.91
N GLU A 102 -34.00 -1.06 12.39
CA GLU A 102 -34.37 0.22 11.73
C GLU A 102 -35.34 0.00 10.56
N LEU A 103 -35.16 -1.08 9.81
CA LEU A 103 -36.02 -1.45 8.68
C LEU A 103 -37.27 -2.24 9.10
N GLY A 104 -37.51 -2.44 10.41
CA GLY A 104 -38.69 -3.16 10.92
C GLY A 104 -38.64 -4.69 10.79
N HIS A 105 -37.47 -5.27 10.55
CA HIS A 105 -37.26 -6.70 10.34
C HIS A 105 -36.70 -7.41 11.58
N SER A 106 -36.85 -8.75 11.64
CA SER A 106 -36.36 -9.55 12.77
C SER A 106 -34.82 -9.59 12.83
N PRO A 107 -34.19 -9.17 13.95
CA PRO A 107 -32.72 -9.11 14.09
C PRO A 107 -32.10 -10.43 14.60
N THR A 108 -32.84 -11.53 14.57
CA THR A 108 -32.40 -12.82 15.13
C THR A 108 -31.71 -13.69 14.08
N GLY A 109 -30.77 -14.55 14.48
CA GLY A 109 -30.13 -15.49 13.55
C GLY A 109 -28.63 -15.28 13.37
N SER A 110 -28.06 -16.10 12.49
CA SER A 110 -26.62 -16.11 12.19
C SER A 110 -26.23 -14.92 11.30
N LYS A 111 -24.94 -14.55 11.29
CA LYS A 111 -24.45 -13.47 10.40
C LYS A 111 -24.90 -13.61 8.93
N PRO A 112 -24.78 -14.77 8.26
CA PRO A 112 -25.24 -14.91 6.89
C PRO A 112 -26.77 -14.78 6.77
N GLU A 113 -27.55 -15.24 7.75
CA GLU A 113 -29.00 -15.05 7.76
C GLU A 113 -29.39 -13.57 7.88
N LEU A 114 -28.72 -12.81 8.75
CA LEU A 114 -28.95 -11.37 8.90
C LEU A 114 -28.58 -10.64 7.62
N PHE A 115 -27.47 -11.02 6.99
CA PHE A 115 -27.03 -10.43 5.73
C PHE A 115 -27.99 -10.74 4.58
N ALA A 116 -28.43 -12.01 4.44
CA ALA A 116 -29.39 -12.41 3.41
C ALA A 116 -30.71 -11.64 3.55
N ARG A 117 -31.23 -11.52 4.77
CA ARG A 117 -32.43 -10.71 5.01
C ARG A 117 -32.22 -9.25 4.66
N LEU A 118 -31.08 -8.67 5.02
CA LEU A 118 -30.81 -7.27 4.68
C LEU A 118 -30.80 -7.05 3.17
N VAL A 119 -30.21 -7.99 2.41
CA VAL A 119 -30.21 -7.95 0.94
C VAL A 119 -31.63 -8.05 0.40
N GLU A 120 -32.42 -9.02 0.85
CA GLU A 120 -33.82 -9.19 0.45
C GLU A 120 -34.65 -7.92 0.69
N VAL A 121 -34.44 -7.24 1.82
CA VAL A 121 -35.13 -5.98 2.13
C VAL A 121 -34.74 -4.87 1.16
N THR A 122 -33.44 -4.71 0.88
CA THR A 122 -32.98 -3.67 -0.06
C THR A 122 -33.46 -3.92 -1.49
N GLU A 123 -33.53 -5.18 -1.92
CA GLU A 123 -34.08 -5.55 -3.24
C GLU A 123 -35.59 -5.30 -3.30
N ALA A 124 -36.34 -5.61 -2.24
CA ALA A 124 -37.77 -5.33 -2.15
C ALA A 124 -38.07 -3.81 -2.15
N GLU A 125 -37.27 -3.00 -1.45
CA GLU A 125 -37.38 -1.54 -1.47
C GLU A 125 -37.12 -0.96 -2.87
N GLN A 126 -36.13 -1.48 -3.60
CA GLN A 126 -35.84 -1.05 -4.98
C GLN A 126 -37.00 -1.37 -5.93
N VAL A 127 -37.54 -2.58 -5.88
CA VAL A 127 -38.68 -2.98 -6.71
C VAL A 127 -39.93 -2.14 -6.38
N ALA A 128 -40.15 -1.80 -5.12
CA ALA A 128 -41.27 -0.95 -4.72
C ALA A 128 -41.13 0.48 -5.28
N LEU A 129 -39.92 1.05 -5.25
CA LEU A 129 -39.64 2.37 -5.82
C LEU A 129 -39.80 2.39 -7.34
N GLU A 130 -39.31 1.37 -8.04
CA GLU A 130 -39.47 1.23 -9.50
C GLU A 130 -40.95 1.05 -9.90
N ALA A 131 -41.74 0.36 -9.07
CA ALA A 131 -43.18 0.20 -9.29
C ALA A 131 -43.95 1.51 -9.09
N GLU A 132 -43.61 2.31 -8.08
CA GLU A 132 -44.18 3.65 -7.89
C GLU A 132 -43.81 4.59 -9.04
N GLU A 133 -42.58 4.54 -9.55
CA GLU A 133 -42.11 5.32 -10.69
C GLU A 133 -42.84 4.93 -11.99
N ALA A 134 -43.07 3.63 -12.21
CA ALA A 134 -43.87 3.12 -13.33
C ALA A 134 -45.35 3.57 -13.24
N HIS A 135 -45.92 3.62 -12.04
CA HIS A 135 -47.29 4.11 -11.83
C HIS A 135 -47.40 5.63 -12.03
N GLY A 136 -46.37 6.39 -11.63
CA GLY A 136 -46.25 7.82 -11.92
C GLY A 136 -46.18 8.14 -13.42
N CYS A 137 -45.52 7.29 -14.22
CA CYS A 137 -45.50 7.41 -15.67
C CYS A 137 -46.84 7.06 -16.36
N GLN A 138 -47.69 6.22 -15.76
CA GLN A 138 -49.03 5.94 -16.33
C GLN A 138 -50.01 7.11 -16.16
N LEU A 139 -49.81 8.00 -15.18
CA LEU A 139 -50.66 9.18 -14.97
C LEU A 139 -50.31 10.39 -15.84
N SER A 140 -49.17 10.38 -16.56
CA SER A 140 -48.72 11.50 -17.41
C SER A 140 -49.16 11.40 -18.88
N TYR A 141 -49.73 10.26 -19.32
CA TYR A 141 -50.36 10.12 -20.64
C TYR A 141 -51.88 10.29 -20.54
N ARG A 142 -52.34 11.52 -20.38
CA ARG A 142 -53.73 11.90 -20.71
C ARG A 142 -53.81 12.06 -22.23
N GLU A 143 -54.56 11.18 -22.90
CA GLU A 143 -54.83 11.29 -24.34
C GLU A 143 -55.36 12.70 -24.68
N PRO A 144 -54.81 13.39 -25.69
CA PRO A 144 -55.45 14.58 -26.21
C PRO A 144 -56.62 14.15 -27.10
N GLU A 145 -57.84 14.57 -26.74
CA GLU A 145 -59.02 14.44 -27.61
C GLU A 145 -58.73 15.09 -28.98
N ALA A 146 -59.01 14.32 -30.02
CA ALA A 146 -58.89 14.75 -31.40
C ALA A 146 -59.88 15.88 -31.72
N ALA A 147 -59.36 17.09 -31.96
CA ALA A 147 -60.09 18.17 -32.61
C ALA A 147 -59.39 18.54 -33.93
N SER A 148 -59.87 17.89 -34.98
CA SER A 148 -60.05 18.32 -36.37
C SER A 148 -59.42 19.63 -36.86
N ALA A 149 -58.62 19.47 -37.92
CA ALA A 149 -58.57 20.27 -39.16
C ALA A 149 -58.12 21.74 -39.10
N GLU A 150 -56.99 22.02 -39.74
CA GLU A 150 -56.85 23.05 -40.78
C GLU A 150 -55.59 22.69 -41.62
N ALA A 151 -55.74 22.67 -42.94
CA ALA A 151 -54.73 22.25 -43.90
C ALA A 151 -53.66 23.34 -44.09
N GLY A 152 -52.40 23.02 -43.77
CA GLY A 152 -51.23 23.88 -44.01
C GLY A 152 -50.17 23.16 -44.83
N SER A 153 -49.83 23.74 -45.97
CA SER A 153 -48.91 23.26 -47.01
C SER A 153 -47.60 22.64 -46.51
N MET A 154 -47.28 21.43 -46.98
CA MET A 154 -45.94 20.83 -46.86
C MET A 154 -44.93 21.59 -47.72
N LEU A 155 -43.87 22.10 -47.08
CA LEU A 155 -42.57 22.37 -47.71
C LEU A 155 -41.56 21.35 -47.16
N PRO A 156 -40.75 20.69 -48.00
CA PRO A 156 -39.69 19.81 -47.51
C PRO A 156 -38.58 20.61 -46.81
N PRO A 157 -37.91 20.05 -45.79
CA PRO A 157 -36.82 20.73 -45.09
C PRO A 157 -35.59 20.92 -46.00
N PRO A 158 -34.82 22.01 -45.84
CA PRO A 158 -33.63 22.28 -46.64
C PRO A 158 -32.48 21.30 -46.34
N PRO A 159 -31.55 21.08 -47.28
CA PRO A 159 -30.42 20.17 -47.09
C PRO A 159 -29.45 20.69 -46.00
N ARG A 160 -28.87 19.73 -45.26
CA ARG A 160 -27.93 19.96 -44.16
C ARG A 160 -26.61 20.57 -44.70
N PRO A 161 -26.04 21.61 -44.06
CA PRO A 161 -24.74 22.15 -44.47
C PRO A 161 -23.60 21.13 -44.21
N PRO A 162 -22.52 21.17 -45.00
CA PRO A 162 -21.34 20.33 -44.77
C PRO A 162 -20.68 20.68 -43.43
N PRO A 163 -19.95 19.73 -42.79
CA PRO A 163 -19.28 20.01 -41.53
C PRO A 163 -18.20 21.08 -41.76
N ASP A 164 -18.32 22.21 -41.06
CA ASP A 164 -17.28 23.21 -40.99
C ASP A 164 -16.06 22.61 -40.27
N ASP A 165 -14.92 22.62 -40.97
CA ASP A 165 -13.60 22.38 -40.40
C ASP A 165 -13.35 23.43 -39.32
N LEU A 166 -13.61 23.08 -38.06
CA LEU A 166 -13.18 23.86 -36.90
C LEU A 166 -12.28 23.01 -36.00
N ASP A 167 -10.98 23.30 -36.22
CA ASP A 167 -9.93 23.43 -35.24
C ASP A 167 -9.33 22.17 -34.62
N ALA A 168 -8.18 21.81 -35.20
CA ALA A 168 -7.13 20.92 -34.71
C ALA A 168 -6.58 21.26 -33.30
N GLU A 169 -7.18 22.20 -32.59
CA GLU A 169 -6.81 22.61 -31.23
C GLU A 169 -7.44 21.71 -30.15
N VAL A 170 -8.53 20.99 -30.46
CA VAL A 170 -9.17 20.04 -29.53
C VAL A 170 -8.44 18.68 -29.49
N GLN A 171 -7.81 18.26 -30.59
CA GLN A 171 -7.01 17.03 -30.61
C GLN A 171 -5.72 17.14 -29.78
N GLN A 172 -5.22 18.35 -29.53
CA GLN A 172 -4.00 18.56 -28.75
C GLN A 172 -4.25 18.50 -27.23
N ALA A 173 -5.49 18.76 -26.79
CA ALA A 173 -5.89 18.65 -25.37
C ALA A 173 -6.10 17.19 -24.91
N LEU A 174 -6.42 16.27 -25.83
CA LEU A 174 -6.66 14.85 -25.50
C LEU A 174 -5.39 14.00 -25.39
N ASN A 175 -4.27 14.47 -25.95
CA ASN A 175 -3.00 13.72 -25.94
C ASN A 175 -2.05 14.12 -24.78
N ALA A 176 -2.40 15.12 -23.96
CA ALA A 176 -1.57 15.59 -22.84
C ALA A 176 -1.84 14.90 -21.51
N GLN A 177 -2.69 13.86 -21.46
CA GLN A 177 -3.08 13.20 -20.20
C GLN A 177 -2.73 11.72 -20.13
N VAL A 178 -1.55 11.37 -20.64
CA VAL A 178 -0.88 10.07 -20.41
C VAL A 178 0.56 10.33 -19.96
N PHE A 179 0.74 10.82 -18.74
CA PHE A 179 1.94 10.57 -17.92
C PHE A 179 1.73 11.14 -16.52
N VAL A 180 1.66 10.29 -15.49
CA VAL A 180 2.42 10.35 -14.23
C VAL A 180 1.97 9.13 -13.40
N GLY A 181 2.91 8.20 -13.23
CA GLY A 181 2.86 7.17 -12.20
C GLY A 181 3.38 7.67 -10.85
N ASP A 182 3.35 6.74 -9.89
CA ASP A 182 4.07 6.69 -8.62
C ASP A 182 3.57 7.53 -7.42
N GLY A 183 2.89 6.82 -6.51
CA GLY A 183 3.34 6.55 -5.13
C GLY A 183 3.43 7.71 -4.12
N PRO A 184 2.78 7.62 -2.93
CA PRO A 184 2.93 8.66 -1.90
C PRO A 184 4.27 8.54 -1.16
N ALA A 185 5.10 9.58 -1.30
CA ALA A 185 6.30 9.81 -0.50
C ALA A 185 5.96 10.54 0.82
N VAL A 186 6.62 10.11 1.89
CA VAL A 186 6.50 10.60 3.28
C VAL A 186 7.36 11.87 3.45
N PRO A 187 6.90 12.94 4.14
CA PRO A 187 7.71 14.13 4.36
C PRO A 187 8.64 14.01 5.59
N HIS A 188 9.93 14.20 5.37
CA HIS A 188 10.95 14.46 6.40
C HIS A 188 10.93 15.94 6.80
N GLY A 189 10.76 16.21 8.11
CA GLY A 189 10.91 17.54 8.69
C GLY A 189 12.37 17.82 9.05
N THR A 190 12.91 18.89 8.46
CA THR A 190 14.20 19.52 8.78
C THR A 190 14.05 20.39 10.02
N ILE A 191 14.85 20.16 11.07
CA ILE A 191 14.96 21.08 12.21
C ILE A 191 16.32 21.77 12.12
N GLY A 192 16.26 23.10 12.00
CA GLY A 192 17.41 23.98 11.84
C GLY A 192 18.20 24.20 13.13
N SER A 193 19.48 24.47 12.89
CA SER A 193 20.51 24.90 13.82
C SER A 193 20.26 26.34 14.32
N SER A 194 20.41 26.58 15.63
CA SER A 194 20.71 27.90 16.18
C SER A 194 21.60 27.75 17.41
N GLY A 195 22.83 28.25 17.32
CA GLY A 195 23.79 28.35 18.41
C GLY A 195 23.52 29.52 19.36
N GLY A 196 24.20 29.50 20.50
CA GLY A 196 24.25 30.61 21.45
C GLY A 196 25.00 30.19 22.72
N GLY A 197 26.18 30.78 22.95
CA GLY A 197 27.08 30.44 24.06
C GLY A 197 26.70 31.04 25.41
N GLY A 198 27.43 30.63 26.44
CA GLY A 198 27.32 31.17 27.80
C GLY A 198 28.40 30.59 28.72
N THR A 199 29.43 31.39 28.95
CA THR A 199 30.54 31.18 29.90
C THR A 199 30.12 31.53 31.33
N THR A 200 30.46 30.69 32.32
CA THR A 200 30.77 31.04 33.75
C THR A 200 31.40 29.79 34.37
N SER A 201 32.69 29.70 34.70
CA SER A 201 33.47 30.40 35.73
C SER A 201 32.76 30.50 37.08
N THR A 202 33.09 29.62 38.02
CA THR A 202 33.21 29.97 39.45
C THR A 202 34.24 29.05 40.09
N ALA A 203 35.08 29.67 40.92
CA ALA A 203 36.16 29.11 41.71
C ALA A 203 35.68 28.24 42.89
#